data_AF-A0A7V1MKK6-F1
#
_entry.id   AF-A0A7V1MKK6-F1
#
_cell.length_a   1.000
_cell.length_b   1.000
_cell.length_c   1.000
_cell.angle_alpha   90.00
_cell.angle_beta   90.00
_cell.angle_gamma   90.00
#
_symmetry.space_group_name_H-M   'P 1'
#
loop_
_entity.id
_entity.type
_entity.pdbx_description
1 polymer ?
#
loop_
_entity_poly.entity_id
_entity_poly.type
_entity_poly.pdbx_seq_one_letter_code
_entity_poly.pdbx_strand_id
1 'polypeptide(L)'
;MNKKADNPEQKKDRAGKSDLEKSKNREAFLFLVSYIKRHIRSVLSGVFVLIGVDFAQILMPRIVQRTIDMLGETTFSNELVARNAVFMLLLAFGMIALRFSWRIFLVGASRKIEKEVREDMFSHLQILSFNYFNKTQTGGLMALMVNDVNAVRMATGMAFIALTDAIFMGTMSLFSMFSINVKLAFFTIIPLPFILLMIFKFGPL
;
A
#
# COMPACT_ATOMS: atom_id res chain seq x y z
N MET A 1 -15.48 -28.45 -33.69
CA MET A 1 -14.90 -27.28 -32.99
C MET A 1 -14.47 -26.26 -34.03
N ASN A 2 -15.28 -25.23 -34.26
CA ASN A 2 -15.05 -24.20 -35.29
C ASN A 2 -14.07 -23.14 -34.75
N LYS A 3 -12.77 -23.30 -35.04
CA LYS A 3 -11.79 -22.20 -34.90
C LYS A 3 -12.05 -21.22 -36.06
N LYS A 4 -12.94 -20.24 -35.86
CA LYS A 4 -12.93 -19.03 -36.69
C LYS A 4 -11.55 -18.40 -36.54
N ALA A 5 -10.74 -18.45 -37.59
CA ALA A 5 -9.50 -17.68 -37.68
C ALA A 5 -9.88 -16.20 -37.58
N ASP A 6 -9.35 -15.51 -36.57
CA ASP A 6 -9.58 -14.09 -36.31
C ASP A 6 -9.11 -13.30 -37.55
N ASN A 7 -10.04 -12.56 -38.18
CA ASN A 7 -9.79 -11.83 -39.44
C ASN A 7 -8.64 -10.81 -39.25
N PRO A 8 -7.67 -10.68 -40.17
CA PRO A 8 -6.57 -9.71 -40.08
C PRO A 8 -6.98 -8.28 -39.73
N GLU A 9 -8.14 -7.81 -40.20
CA GLU A 9 -8.71 -6.50 -39.84
C GLU A 9 -9.14 -6.42 -38.37
N GLN A 10 -9.80 -7.46 -37.84
CA GLN A 10 -10.17 -7.53 -36.42
C GLN A 10 -8.95 -7.57 -35.50
N LYS A 11 -7.85 -8.19 -35.94
CA LYS A 11 -6.58 -8.22 -35.19
C LYS A 11 -5.90 -6.85 -35.17
N LYS A 12 -5.99 -6.09 -36.26
CA LYS A 12 -5.44 -4.74 -36.40
C LYS A 12 -6.24 -3.71 -35.57
N ASP A 13 -7.56 -3.84 -35.55
CA ASP A 13 -8.45 -3.02 -34.73
C ASP A 13 -8.29 -3.30 -33.24
N ARG A 14 -8.10 -4.58 -32.84
CA ARG A 14 -7.78 -4.97 -31.46
C ARG A 14 -6.43 -4.43 -31.01
N ALA A 15 -5.41 -4.52 -31.86
CA ALA A 15 -4.08 -3.95 -31.58
C ALA A 15 -4.16 -2.43 -31.38
N GLY A 16 -4.82 -1.72 -32.30
CA GLY A 16 -5.01 -0.27 -32.21
C GLY A 16 -5.77 0.19 -30.97
N LYS A 17 -6.82 -0.55 -30.55
CA LYS A 17 -7.51 -0.29 -29.28
C LYS A 17 -6.60 -0.51 -28.07
N SER A 18 -5.81 -1.59 -28.06
CA SER A 18 -4.87 -1.88 -26.96
C SER A 18 -3.80 -0.80 -26.80
N ASP A 19 -3.32 -0.24 -27.91
CA ASP A 19 -2.28 0.79 -27.90
C ASP A 19 -2.84 2.14 -27.43
N LEU A 20 -4.08 2.47 -27.81
CA LEU A 20 -4.82 3.62 -27.29
C LEU A 20 -5.06 3.53 -25.78
N GLU A 21 -5.48 2.37 -25.26
CA GLU A 21 -5.68 2.18 -23.82
C GLU A 21 -4.37 2.29 -23.03
N LYS A 22 -3.28 1.69 -23.54
CA LYS A 22 -1.95 1.84 -22.93
C LYS A 22 -1.52 3.30 -22.87
N SER A 23 -1.77 4.08 -23.93
CA SER A 23 -1.45 5.52 -23.96
C SER A 23 -2.21 6.29 -22.88
N LYS A 24 -3.53 6.07 -22.79
CA LYS A 24 -4.38 6.72 -21.77
C LYS A 24 -3.95 6.36 -20.34
N ASN A 25 -3.65 5.09 -20.09
CA ASN A 25 -3.18 4.64 -18.77
C ASN A 25 -1.84 5.28 -18.40
N ARG A 26 -0.94 5.45 -19.38
CA ARG A 26 0.33 6.15 -19.20
C ARG A 26 0.11 7.62 -18.87
N GLU A 27 -0.80 8.31 -19.55
CA GLU A 27 -1.14 9.71 -19.25
C GLU A 27 -1.73 9.86 -17.85
N ALA A 28 -2.69 9.01 -17.47
CA ALA A 28 -3.26 8.99 -16.12
C ALA A 28 -2.20 8.73 -15.05
N PHE A 29 -1.28 7.81 -15.30
CA PHE A 29 -0.17 7.55 -14.39
C PHE A 29 0.78 8.75 -14.27
N LEU A 30 1.14 9.37 -15.39
CA LEU A 30 1.99 10.56 -15.39
C LEU A 30 1.33 11.75 -14.69
N PHE A 31 0.01 11.92 -14.85
CA PHE A 31 -0.79 12.88 -14.11
C PHE A 31 -0.65 12.64 -12.61
N LEU A 32 -0.92 11.43 -12.12
CA LEU A 32 -0.78 11.09 -10.70
C LEU A 32 0.63 11.32 -10.16
N VAL A 33 1.64 10.88 -10.90
CA VAL A 33 3.05 11.06 -10.54
C VAL A 33 3.41 12.54 -10.43
N SER A 34 2.83 13.41 -11.26
CA SER A 34 3.04 14.85 -11.19
C SER A 34 2.61 15.43 -9.83
N TYR A 35 1.42 15.06 -9.33
CA TYR A 35 0.95 15.50 -8.02
C TYR A 35 1.77 14.87 -6.88
N ILE A 36 2.12 13.58 -6.98
CA ILE A 36 2.94 12.90 -5.95
C ILE A 36 4.32 13.57 -5.84
N LYS A 37 4.94 13.96 -6.96
CA LYS A 37 6.26 14.61 -6.98
C LYS A 37 6.29 15.90 -6.17
N ARG A 38 5.19 16.66 -6.10
CA ARG A 38 5.09 17.87 -5.26
C ARG A 38 5.21 17.56 -3.77
N HIS A 39 4.78 16.36 -3.36
CA HIS A 39 4.80 15.88 -1.96
C HIS A 39 5.88 14.84 -1.69
N ILE A 40 6.89 14.69 -2.57
CA ILE A 40 7.89 13.62 -2.50
C ILE A 40 8.68 13.62 -1.19
N ARG A 41 8.93 14.79 -0.59
CA ARG A 41 9.63 14.91 0.69
C ARG A 41 8.82 14.28 1.83
N SER A 42 7.51 14.52 1.84
CA SER A 42 6.60 13.92 2.81
C SER A 42 6.48 12.42 2.57
N VAL A 43 6.32 12.01 1.31
CA VAL A 43 6.23 10.59 0.95
C VAL A 43 7.51 9.83 1.35
N LEU A 44 8.69 10.35 1.00
CA LEU A 44 9.96 9.69 1.32
C LEU A 44 10.19 9.60 2.83
N SER A 45 9.92 10.69 3.57
CA SER A 45 10.02 10.69 5.04
C SER A 45 9.04 9.71 5.66
N GLY A 46 7.81 9.65 5.13
CA GLY A 46 6.79 8.71 5.56
C GLY A 46 7.17 7.25 5.32
N VAL A 47 7.70 6.93 4.14
CA VAL A 47 8.20 5.58 3.81
C VAL A 47 9.36 5.19 4.72
N PHE A 48 10.31 6.09 4.96
CA PHE A 48 11.43 5.82 5.86
C PHE A 48 10.96 5.50 7.29
N VAL A 49 10.03 6.30 7.82
CA VAL A 49 9.44 6.05 9.14
C VAL A 49 8.64 4.75 9.15
N LEU A 50 7.89 4.45 8.09
CA LEU A 50 7.10 3.22 7.95
C LEU A 50 8.00 1.98 7.98
N ILE A 51 9.11 1.97 7.25
CA ILE A 51 10.11 0.89 7.31
C ILE A 51 10.69 0.75 8.73
N GLY A 52 10.89 1.86 9.45
CA GLY A 52 11.28 1.84 10.85
C GLY A 52 10.24 1.18 11.77
N VAL A 53 8.94 1.36 11.48
CA VAL A 53 7.84 0.68 12.19
C VAL A 53 7.89 -0.82 11.92
N ASP A 54 8.05 -1.23 10.66
CA ASP A 54 8.13 -2.64 10.25
C ASP A 54 9.27 -3.34 10.99
N PHE A 55 10.44 -2.69 11.04
CA PHE A 55 11.59 -3.20 11.76
C PHE A 55 11.32 -3.32 13.27
N ALA A 56 10.75 -2.30 13.90
CA ALA A 56 10.39 -2.33 15.32
C ALA A 56 9.35 -3.43 15.63
N GLN A 57 8.42 -3.67 14.71
CA GLN A 57 7.39 -4.69 14.84
C GLN A 57 7.97 -6.11 14.82
N ILE A 58 9.01 -6.36 14.01
CA ILE A 58 9.74 -7.64 13.98
C ILE A 58 10.65 -7.81 15.20
N LEU A 59 11.14 -6.70 15.77
CA LEU A 59 11.99 -6.74 16.95
C LEU A 59 11.23 -7.25 18.18
N MET A 60 9.94 -6.91 18.31
CA MET A 60 9.12 -7.33 19.46
C MET A 60 9.12 -8.86 19.67
N PRO A 61 8.72 -9.70 18.69
CA PRO A 61 8.79 -11.15 18.82
C PRO A 61 10.19 -11.69 19.18
N ARG A 62 11.26 -11.07 18.67
CA ARG A 62 12.64 -11.48 19.00
C ARG A 62 13.01 -11.20 20.45
N ILE A 63 12.58 -10.07 21.02
CA ILE A 63 12.82 -9.78 22.44
C ILE A 63 12.06 -10.76 23.30
N VAL A 64 10.81 -11.08 22.94
CA VAL A 64 10.00 -12.08 23.64
C VAL A 64 10.68 -13.44 23.58
N GLN A 65 11.09 -13.90 22.40
CA GLN A 65 11.82 -15.15 22.23
C GLN A 65 13.06 -15.21 23.14
N ARG A 66 13.95 -14.21 23.06
CA ARG A 66 15.15 -14.16 23.90
C ARG A 66 14.84 -14.18 25.39
N THR A 67 13.75 -13.53 25.80
CA THR A 67 13.33 -13.51 27.20
C THR A 67 12.86 -14.90 27.65
N ILE A 68 12.13 -15.63 26.79
CA ILE A 68 11.69 -17.01 27.04
C ILE A 68 12.87 -17.98 27.07
N ASP A 69 13.83 -17.84 26.14
CA ASP A 69 15.02 -18.70 26.10
C ASP A 69 15.84 -18.53 27.39
N MET A 70 16.02 -17.30 27.88
CA MET A 70 16.70 -17.00 29.15
C MET A 70 15.96 -17.55 30.39
N LEU A 71 14.62 -17.65 30.33
CA LEU A 71 13.81 -18.24 31.40
C LEU A 71 14.03 -19.75 31.52
N GLY A 72 14.40 -20.41 30.43
CA GLY A 72 14.68 -21.85 30.38
C GLY A 72 16.10 -22.23 30.83
N GLU A 73 17.02 -21.26 30.94
CA GLU A 73 18.38 -21.47 31.42
C GLU A 73 18.47 -21.36 32.95
N THR A 74 19.37 -22.12 33.58
CA THR A 74 19.51 -22.22 35.05
C THR A 74 19.98 -20.94 35.74
N THR A 75 20.25 -19.85 34.99
CA THR A 75 20.64 -18.53 35.50
C THR A 75 19.48 -17.53 35.38
N PHE A 76 18.36 -17.88 36.03
CA PHE A 76 17.19 -17.02 36.14
C PHE A 76 17.50 -15.77 36.98
N SER A 77 17.40 -14.58 36.38
CA SER A 77 17.48 -13.30 37.09
C SER A 77 16.22 -12.46 36.84
N ASN A 78 15.48 -12.17 37.91
CA ASN A 78 14.32 -11.28 37.88
C ASN A 78 14.65 -9.89 37.31
N GLU A 79 15.88 -9.43 37.50
CA GLU A 79 16.36 -8.14 37.01
C GLU A 79 16.46 -8.11 35.48
N LEU A 80 16.93 -9.20 34.86
CA LEU A 80 17.01 -9.33 33.40
C LEU A 80 15.62 -9.31 32.75
N VAL A 81 14.66 -10.01 33.35
CA VAL A 81 13.26 -10.04 32.89
C VAL A 81 12.62 -8.66 33.02
N ALA A 82 12.78 -8.00 34.17
CA ALA A 82 12.27 -6.65 34.38
C ALA A 82 12.86 -5.63 33.40
N ARG A 83 14.18 -5.72 33.11
CA ARG A 83 14.84 -4.87 32.12
C ARG A 83 14.27 -5.07 30.71
N ASN A 84 14.07 -6.31 30.29
CA ASN A 84 13.47 -6.62 28.99
C ASN A 84 12.03 -6.12 28.91
N ALA A 85 11.24 -6.26 29.99
CA ALA A 85 9.88 -5.74 30.05
C ALA A 85 9.83 -4.21 29.92
N VAL A 86 10.71 -3.48 30.61
CA VAL A 86 10.83 -2.02 30.46
C VAL A 86 11.24 -1.65 29.04
N PHE A 87 12.19 -2.37 28.44
CA PHE A 87 12.60 -2.13 27.05
C PHE A 87 11.45 -2.37 26.07
N MET A 88 10.64 -3.43 26.26
CA MET A 88 9.43 -3.67 25.47
C MET A 88 8.40 -2.55 25.62
N LEU A 89 8.20 -2.04 26.84
CA LEU A 89 7.31 -0.90 27.09
C LEU A 89 7.79 0.36 26.36
N LEU A 90 9.09 0.69 26.47
CA LEU A 90 9.68 1.82 25.76
C LEU A 90 9.54 1.67 24.25
N LEU A 91 9.79 0.48 23.71
CA LEU A 91 9.59 0.18 22.29
C LEU A 91 8.11 0.34 21.89
N ALA A 92 7.16 -0.09 22.74
CA ALA A 92 5.73 0.07 22.48
C ALA A 92 5.30 1.54 22.43
N PHE A 93 5.78 2.37 23.37
CA PHE A 93 5.56 3.81 23.33
C PHE A 93 6.22 4.46 22.11
N GLY A 94 7.44 4.06 21.77
CA GLY A 94 8.13 4.49 20.56
C GLY A 94 7.34 4.15 19.28
N MET A 95 6.75 2.96 19.22
CA MET A 95 5.89 2.55 18.10
C MET A 95 4.67 3.45 17.94
N ILE A 96 4.09 3.98 19.03
CA ILE A 96 2.97 4.94 18.92
C ILE A 96 3.44 6.21 18.20
N ALA A 97 4.59 6.76 18.60
CA ALA A 97 5.16 7.96 17.97
C ALA A 97 5.52 7.73 16.51
N LEU A 98 6.15 6.59 16.17
CA LEU A 98 6.46 6.22 14.80
C LEU A 98 5.19 6.04 13.96
N ARG A 99 4.17 5.36 14.51
CA ARG A 99 2.88 5.15 13.84
C ARG A 99 2.14 6.45 13.54
N PHE A 100 2.19 7.39 14.48
CA PHE A 100 1.63 8.70 14.29
C PHE A 100 2.41 9.49 13.22
N SER A 101 3.74 9.42 13.25
CA SER A 101 4.63 10.13 12.33
C SER A 101 4.46 9.69 10.88
N TRP A 102 4.54 8.39 10.56
CA TRP A 102 4.33 7.95 9.17
C TRP A 102 2.92 8.27 8.69
N ARG A 103 1.91 8.20 9.56
CA ARG A 103 0.52 8.51 9.22
C ARG A 103 0.38 9.98 8.83
N ILE A 104 0.99 10.90 9.58
CA ILE A 104 1.03 12.31 9.21
C ILE A 104 1.67 12.50 7.84
N PHE A 105 2.80 11.84 7.60
CA PHE A 105 3.54 12.04 6.35
C PHE A 105 2.87 11.43 5.12
N LEU A 106 2.39 10.18 5.19
CA LEU A 106 1.80 9.46 4.06
C LEU A 106 0.32 9.79 3.85
N VAL A 107 -0.49 9.66 4.90
CA VAL A 107 -1.93 9.96 4.80
C VAL A 107 -2.15 11.46 4.64
N GLY A 108 -1.33 12.29 5.29
CA GLY A 108 -1.36 13.74 5.10
C GLY A 108 -1.01 14.14 3.68
N ALA A 109 0.02 13.55 3.06
CA ALA A 109 0.36 13.81 1.65
C ALA A 109 -0.79 13.41 0.71
N SER A 110 -1.37 12.22 0.90
CA SER A 110 -2.52 11.75 0.13
C SER A 110 -3.72 12.70 0.20
N ARG A 111 -4.03 13.24 1.39
CA ARG A 111 -5.11 14.25 1.56
C ARG A 111 -4.79 15.58 0.89
N LYS A 112 -3.52 16.02 0.87
CA LYS A 112 -3.11 17.23 0.15
C LYS A 112 -3.26 17.04 -1.35
N ILE A 113 -2.86 15.88 -1.88
CA ILE A 113 -3.04 15.53 -3.30
C ILE A 113 -4.54 15.52 -3.66
N GLU A 114 -5.38 14.89 -2.84
CA GLU A 114 -6.84 14.89 -3.03
C GLU A 114 -7.40 16.31 -3.12
N LYS A 115 -6.97 17.18 -2.20
CA LYS A 115 -7.39 18.57 -2.16
C LYS A 115 -6.98 19.32 -3.43
N GLU A 116 -5.71 19.21 -3.85
CA GLU A 116 -5.19 19.89 -5.05
C GLU A 116 -5.95 19.44 -6.32
N VAL A 117 -6.18 18.13 -6.47
CA VAL A 117 -6.94 17.61 -7.61
C VAL A 117 -8.38 18.15 -7.60
N ARG A 118 -9.03 18.19 -6.44
CA ARG A 118 -10.40 18.72 -6.32
C ARG A 118 -10.45 20.22 -6.63
N GLU A 119 -9.47 21.00 -6.17
CA GLU A 119 -9.35 22.43 -6.44
C GLU A 119 -9.14 22.71 -7.93
N ASP A 120 -8.26 21.96 -8.61
CA ASP A 120 -8.03 22.09 -10.05
C ASP A 120 -9.29 21.73 -10.86
N MET A 121 -9.96 20.63 -10.51
CA MET A 121 -11.21 20.23 -11.15
C MET A 121 -12.31 21.27 -10.96
N PHE A 122 -12.49 21.76 -9.73
CA PHE A 122 -13.50 22.77 -9.43
C PHE A 122 -13.23 24.09 -10.17
N SER A 123 -11.99 24.54 -10.20
CA SER A 123 -11.58 25.75 -10.93
C SER A 123 -11.87 25.62 -12.42
N HIS A 124 -11.65 24.43 -13.00
CA HIS A 124 -11.99 24.16 -14.40
C HIS A 124 -13.51 24.15 -14.65
N LEU A 125 -14.30 23.63 -13.71
CA LEU A 125 -15.77 23.67 -13.80
C LEU A 125 -16.31 25.10 -13.80
N GLN A 126 -15.70 26.04 -13.08
CA GLN A 126 -16.19 27.42 -13.01
C GLN A 126 -16.03 28.21 -14.32
N ILE A 127 -15.09 27.83 -15.18
CA ILE A 127 -14.83 28.52 -16.46
C ILE A 127 -15.57 27.87 -17.65
N LEU A 128 -16.28 26.76 -17.42
CA LEU A 128 -17.04 26.07 -18.46
C LEU A 128 -18.32 26.82 -18.81
N SER A 129 -18.66 26.81 -20.11
CA SER A 129 -19.87 27.49 -20.60
C SER A 129 -21.16 26.85 -20.10
N PHE A 130 -22.23 27.64 -20.00
CA PHE A 130 -23.57 27.13 -19.66
C PHE A 130 -24.04 25.99 -20.59
N ASN A 131 -23.67 26.04 -21.87
CA ASN A 131 -23.98 24.99 -22.85
C ASN A 131 -23.36 23.63 -22.51
N TYR A 132 -22.23 23.60 -21.80
CA TYR A 132 -21.63 22.35 -21.32
C TYR A 132 -22.52 21.69 -20.27
N PHE A 133 -22.98 22.48 -19.29
CA PHE A 133 -23.86 21.99 -18.22
C PHE A 133 -25.25 21.56 -18.70
N ASN A 134 -25.74 22.12 -19.82
CA ASN A 134 -26.97 21.63 -20.44
C ASN A 134 -26.82 20.26 -21.11
N LYS A 135 -25.60 19.90 -21.53
CA LYS A 135 -25.31 18.62 -22.21
C LYS A 135 -24.79 17.55 -21.26
N THR A 136 -24.21 17.93 -20.14
CA THR A 136 -23.59 17.02 -19.18
C THR A 136 -24.40 16.96 -17.89
N GLN A 137 -24.75 15.76 -17.44
CA GLN A 137 -25.46 15.59 -16.17
C GLN A 137 -24.57 16.03 -14.99
N THR A 138 -25.03 17.02 -14.23
CA THR A 138 -24.35 17.52 -13.02
C THR A 138 -24.03 16.40 -12.01
N GLY A 139 -24.91 15.40 -11.89
CA GLY A 139 -24.68 14.22 -11.04
C GLY A 139 -23.46 13.40 -11.45
N GLY A 140 -23.19 13.27 -12.76
CA GLY A 140 -21.99 12.60 -13.26
C GLY A 140 -20.71 13.35 -12.91
N LEU A 141 -20.73 14.69 -13.02
CA LEU A 141 -19.58 15.53 -12.62
C LEU A 141 -19.30 15.42 -11.12
N MET A 142 -20.35 15.41 -10.30
CA MET A 142 -20.22 15.20 -8.84
C MET A 142 -19.68 13.81 -8.52
N ALA A 143 -20.13 12.77 -9.23
CA ALA A 143 -19.61 11.42 -9.06
C ALA A 143 -18.10 11.34 -9.37
N LEU A 144 -17.63 12.00 -10.42
CA LEU A 144 -16.19 12.08 -10.73
C LEU A 144 -15.42 12.83 -9.64
N MET A 145 -15.91 13.99 -9.20
CA MET A 145 -15.24 14.79 -8.15
C MET A 145 -15.20 14.10 -6.77
N VAL A 146 -16.09 13.15 -6.52
CA VAL A 146 -16.15 12.41 -5.25
C VAL A 146 -15.47 11.06 -5.39
N ASN A 147 -15.97 10.19 -6.27
CA ASN A 147 -15.55 8.80 -6.35
C ASN A 147 -14.15 8.67 -6.95
N ASP A 148 -13.89 9.31 -8.10
CA ASP A 148 -12.60 9.17 -8.78
C ASP A 148 -11.49 9.85 -7.98
N VAL A 149 -11.75 11.06 -7.46
CA VAL A 149 -10.80 11.76 -6.60
C VAL A 149 -10.54 10.99 -5.30
N ASN A 150 -11.55 10.34 -4.72
CA ASN A 150 -11.35 9.46 -3.57
C ASN A 150 -10.56 8.19 -3.95
N ALA A 151 -10.75 7.63 -5.15
CA ALA A 151 -9.94 6.53 -5.65
C ALA A 151 -8.47 6.95 -5.80
N VAL A 152 -8.21 8.15 -6.31
CA VAL A 152 -6.86 8.75 -6.37
C VAL A 152 -6.25 8.89 -4.97
N ARG A 153 -7.01 9.39 -4.00
CA ARG A 153 -6.58 9.47 -2.59
C ARG A 153 -6.25 8.08 -2.04
N MET A 154 -7.10 7.09 -2.25
CA MET A 154 -6.88 5.73 -1.79
C MET A 154 -5.63 5.10 -2.42
N ALA A 155 -5.42 5.32 -3.73
CA ALA A 155 -4.26 4.84 -4.45
C ALA A 155 -2.95 5.46 -3.93
N THR A 156 -2.93 6.78 -3.75
CA THR A 156 -1.75 7.54 -3.29
C THR A 156 -1.49 7.44 -1.79
N GLY A 157 -2.47 7.00 -1.01
CA GLY A 157 -2.38 6.79 0.43
C GLY A 157 -2.33 5.30 0.77
N MET A 158 -3.50 4.72 1.05
CA MET A 158 -3.62 3.37 1.63
C MET A 158 -3.04 2.26 0.75
N ALA A 159 -3.27 2.31 -0.57
CA ALA A 159 -2.74 1.28 -1.46
C ALA A 159 -1.20 1.35 -1.54
N PHE A 160 -0.64 2.56 -1.56
CA PHE A 160 0.80 2.78 -1.53
C PHE A 160 1.45 2.30 -0.22
N ILE A 161 0.81 2.56 0.93
CA ILE A 161 1.23 2.05 2.24
C ILE A 161 1.20 0.52 2.23
N ALA A 162 0.10 -0.08 1.82
CA ALA A 162 -0.05 -1.54 1.79
C ALA A 162 0.99 -2.21 0.87
N LEU A 163 1.29 -1.59 -0.27
CA LEU A 163 2.36 -2.07 -1.16
C LEU A 163 3.74 -1.99 -0.50
N THR A 164 4.01 -0.90 0.23
CA THR A 164 5.26 -0.72 0.96
C THR A 164 5.41 -1.80 2.03
N ASP A 165 4.39 -2.02 2.87
CA ASP A 165 4.39 -3.07 3.89
C ASP A 165 4.54 -4.46 3.25
N ALA A 166 3.80 -4.74 2.18
CA ALA A 166 3.87 -6.03 1.49
C ALA A 166 5.29 -6.35 1.01
N ILE A 167 6.04 -5.35 0.56
CA ILE A 167 7.44 -5.49 0.14
C ILE A 167 8.37 -5.55 1.35
N PHE A 168 8.37 -4.53 2.22
CA PHE A 168 9.35 -4.41 3.30
C PHE A 168 9.02 -5.31 4.48
N MET A 169 7.87 -5.13 5.13
CA MET A 169 7.42 -6.01 6.21
C MET A 169 7.36 -7.48 5.76
N GLY A 170 6.86 -7.74 4.54
CA GLY A 170 6.82 -9.09 3.97
C GLY A 170 8.21 -9.73 3.85
N THR A 171 9.17 -9.05 3.21
CA THR A 171 10.53 -9.57 3.05
C THR A 171 11.29 -9.69 4.37
N MET A 172 11.19 -8.69 5.26
CA MET A 172 11.84 -8.72 6.56
C MET A 172 11.27 -9.83 7.46
N SER A 173 9.96 -10.05 7.42
CA SER A 173 9.29 -11.13 8.17
C SER A 173 9.79 -12.50 7.71
N LEU A 174 9.81 -12.74 6.39
CA LEU A 174 10.35 -13.99 5.82
C LEU A 174 11.80 -14.19 6.23
N PHE A 175 12.65 -13.17 6.06
CA PHE A 175 14.06 -13.24 6.46
C PHE A 175 14.21 -13.58 7.95
N SER A 176 13.41 -12.95 8.82
CA SER A 176 13.46 -13.23 10.26
C SER A 176 13.01 -14.65 10.60
N MET A 177 11.99 -15.19 9.94
CA MET A 177 11.54 -16.58 10.16
C MET A 177 12.63 -17.59 9.78
N PHE A 178 13.22 -17.45 8.59
CA PHE A 178 14.30 -18.32 8.14
C PHE A 178 15.55 -18.22 9.02
N SER A 179 15.82 -17.03 9.58
CA SER A 179 16.94 -16.83 10.51
C SER A 179 16.75 -17.55 11.85
N ILE A 180 15.51 -17.76 12.30
CA ILE A 180 15.22 -18.45 13.57
C ILE A 180 15.26 -19.97 13.36
N ASN A 181 14.47 -20.48 12.41
CA ASN A 181 14.45 -21.91 12.10
C ASN A 181 13.88 -22.17 10.70
N VAL A 182 14.74 -22.68 9.81
CA VAL A 182 14.39 -22.96 8.42
C VAL A 182 13.26 -23.98 8.29
N LYS A 183 13.26 -25.04 9.10
CA LYS A 183 12.22 -26.09 9.02
C LYS A 183 10.85 -25.53 9.40
N LEU A 184 10.76 -24.80 10.51
CA LEU A 184 9.52 -24.17 10.96
C LEU A 184 9.02 -23.14 9.94
N ALA A 185 9.91 -22.33 9.35
CA ALA A 185 9.56 -21.37 8.31
C ALA A 185 8.89 -22.04 7.10
N PHE A 186 9.42 -23.18 6.62
CA PHE A 186 8.78 -23.93 5.53
C PHE A 186 7.38 -24.42 5.92
N PHE A 187 7.20 -24.96 7.12
CA PHE A 187 5.87 -25.36 7.61
C PHE A 187 4.89 -24.18 7.64
N THR A 188 5.34 -22.97 7.96
CA THR A 188 4.51 -21.76 7.95
C THR A 188 4.16 -21.27 6.54
N ILE A 189 5.04 -21.48 5.56
CA ILE A 189 4.85 -20.99 4.18
C ILE A 189 3.97 -21.94 3.36
N ILE A 190 4.00 -23.26 3.61
CA ILE A 190 3.24 -24.27 2.85
C ILE A 190 1.73 -23.95 2.71
N PRO A 191 1.02 -23.42 3.74
CA PRO A 191 -0.40 -23.05 3.60
C PRO A 191 -0.66 -21.86 2.66
N LEU A 192 0.30 -20.95 2.48
CA LEU A 192 0.13 -19.74 1.67
C LEU A 192 -0.22 -20.00 0.20
N PRO A 193 0.49 -20.86 -0.57
CA PRO A 193 0.11 -21.16 -1.95
C PRO A 193 -1.26 -21.83 -2.05
N PHE A 194 -1.67 -22.62 -1.04
CA PHE A 194 -3.01 -23.22 -1.02
C PHE A 194 -4.11 -22.17 -0.88
N ILE A 195 -3.91 -21.19 0.01
CA ILE A 195 -4.81 -20.03 0.15
C ILE A 195 -4.85 -19.24 -1.16
N LEU A 196 -3.69 -18.99 -1.78
CA LEU A 196 -3.59 -18.26 -3.04
C LEU A 196 -4.39 -18.96 -4.17
N LEU A 197 -4.26 -20.28 -4.29
CA LEU A 197 -5.01 -21.10 -5.24
C LEU A 197 -6.52 -21.06 -4.98
N MET A 198 -6.94 -21.08 -3.71
CA MET A 198 -8.35 -20.93 -3.35
C MET A 198 -8.89 -19.56 -3.75
N ILE A 199 -8.12 -18.49 -3.51
CA ILE A 199 -8.51 -17.13 -3.92
C ILE A 199 -8.66 -17.06 -5.44
N PHE A 200 -7.72 -17.62 -6.22
CA PHE A 200 -7.85 -17.63 -7.68
C PHE A 200 -9.05 -18.43 -8.19
N LYS A 201 -9.46 -19.48 -7.47
CA LYS A 201 -10.57 -20.35 -7.90
C LYS A 201 -11.94 -19.81 -7.48
N PHE A 202 -12.04 -19.18 -6.31
CA PHE A 202 -13.33 -18.79 -5.71
C PHE A 202 -13.50 -17.28 -5.52
N GLY A 203 -12.45 -16.48 -5.68
CA GLY A 203 -12.53 -15.03 -5.61
C GLY A 203 -13.23 -14.47 -6.85
N PRO A 204 -14.28 -13.64 -6.70
CA PRO A 204 -14.77 -12.83 -7.80
C PRO A 204 -13.68 -11.79 -8.14
N LEU A 205 -13.12 -11.89 -9.34
CA LEU A 205 -12.30 -10.84 -9.97
C LEU A 205 -13.20 -9.71 -10.47
#